data_AF-A0A7Y1ZYU6-F1
#
_entry.id   AF-A0A7Y1ZYU6-F1
#
_cell.length_a   1.000
_cell.length_b   1.000
_cell.length_c   1.000
_cell.angle_alpha   90.00
_cell.angle_beta   90.00
_cell.angle_gamma   90.00
#
_symmetry.space_group_name_H-M   'P 1'
#
loop_
_entity.id
_entity.type
_entity.pdbx_description
1 polymer ?
#
loop_
_entity_poly.entity_id
_entity_poly.type
_entity_poly.pdbx_seq_one_letter_code
_entity_poly.pdbx_strand_id
1 'polypeptide(L)'
;GNAVTFLMEHEHFSYPEAIKYLAKKYNIEIEETEQTDEQKQQADERESMYLITEFASNYFQEILNNTDQGKAIGLSYFKERGFTEETIKAFALGYSLDQWQAFTDEALKQGYKLEYLEKTGLTIVKEDKRFDRFKGRVMFPIRSMSGRVLGFGGRILTNDKKAAKYVNSPESDIYHKSKVLYGIYHAKKSIAKENNCYLVEGYTDVIQFHQKGVKNVVASSGTALTPEQIRLINRLTPNITVLFDGDAAGIRASLRGIDLILEQGMNVKVCTFPEGEDPDSFAKQNTLEELVLYLEENAKDFIEFKASLLMDEAASDPIKKADLIRDMVVSISKIPDRIKKEIYVQECAKIMDISEAVLFSTLAQIGRKDLQEANKAYQKEQKAFEVIRQEQKPKVDMQYELERKIIEILLLYGNIIEDFEDLILKENEEGQLILEPVVHKAKVFEKIYMDLQDDEMEFTNENFRNLYYTIIDTLNQDPEFALKDFVNRVDQEMASNVTSILMNDERYQLHDWERKNIFPKEKDQTIGQLVSETILSLRCFLIEQKVGEYKKDTENNRNDVNKTVLDEVMNYSNLKMLLSRKLNRVL
;
A
#
# COMPACT_ATOMS: atom_id res chain seq x y z
N GLY A 1 30.77 1.49 -19.43
CA GLY A 1 29.59 2.28 -18.98
C GLY A 1 28.50 2.20 -20.02
N ASN A 2 27.27 2.59 -19.65
CA ASN A 2 26.19 2.83 -20.63
C ASN A 2 26.20 4.32 -21.04
N ALA A 3 25.45 4.67 -22.09
CA ALA A 3 25.39 6.05 -22.61
C ALA A 3 24.84 7.08 -21.59
N VAL A 4 23.99 6.64 -20.66
CA VAL A 4 23.42 7.47 -19.60
C VAL A 4 24.51 7.83 -18.58
N THR A 5 25.29 6.83 -18.12
CA THR A 5 26.40 7.02 -17.18
C THR A 5 27.49 7.94 -17.74
N PHE A 6 27.79 7.85 -19.05
CA PHE A 6 28.74 8.76 -19.69
C PHE A 6 28.28 10.23 -19.63
N LEU A 7 27.00 10.49 -19.86
CA LEU A 7 26.44 11.84 -19.75
C LEU A 7 26.39 12.34 -18.31
N MET A 8 26.13 11.44 -17.36
CA MET A 8 26.19 11.79 -15.94
C MET A 8 27.60 12.18 -15.49
N GLU A 9 28.63 11.48 -16.00
CA GLU A 9 30.03 11.73 -15.64
C GLU A 9 30.64 12.92 -16.40
N HIS A 10 30.31 13.12 -17.69
CA HIS A 10 30.91 14.14 -18.55
C HIS A 10 30.18 15.49 -18.50
N GLU A 11 28.85 15.49 -18.43
CA GLU A 11 28.02 16.70 -18.43
C GLU A 11 27.46 17.03 -17.04
N HIS A 12 27.83 16.24 -16.02
CA HIS A 12 27.31 16.35 -14.65
C HIS A 12 25.77 16.26 -14.54
N PHE A 13 25.14 15.56 -15.48
CA PHE A 13 23.69 15.35 -15.45
C PHE A 13 23.28 14.35 -14.36
N SER A 14 22.16 14.62 -13.70
CA SER A 14 21.46 13.59 -12.93
C SER A 14 20.94 12.48 -13.87
N TYR A 15 20.63 11.30 -13.33
CA TYR A 15 20.12 10.19 -14.15
C TYR A 15 18.84 10.56 -14.95
N PRO A 16 17.84 11.26 -14.37
CA PRO A 16 16.68 11.75 -15.12
C PRO A 16 17.06 12.76 -16.20
N GLU A 17 17.99 13.67 -15.94
CA GLU A 17 18.46 14.65 -16.93
C GLU A 17 19.20 13.99 -18.09
N ALA A 18 20.03 12.97 -17.81
CA ALA A 18 20.71 12.19 -18.83
C ALA A 18 19.72 11.41 -19.71
N ILE A 19 18.65 10.85 -19.11
CA ILE A 19 17.54 10.20 -19.84
C ILE A 19 16.76 11.22 -20.68
N LYS A 20 16.44 12.40 -20.13
CA LYS A 20 15.76 13.50 -20.84
C LYS A 20 16.58 14.03 -22.00
N TYR A 21 17.88 14.22 -21.80
CA TYR A 21 18.81 14.65 -22.83
C TYR A 21 18.87 13.64 -23.97
N LEU A 22 18.96 12.35 -23.67
CA LEU A 22 18.94 11.28 -24.67
C LEU A 22 17.59 11.19 -25.39
N ALA A 23 16.49 11.21 -24.66
CA ALA A 23 15.15 11.15 -25.24
C ALA A 23 14.88 12.35 -26.16
N LYS A 24 15.26 13.56 -25.76
CA LYS A 24 15.20 14.76 -26.61
C LYS A 24 16.10 14.65 -27.84
N LYS A 25 17.32 14.12 -27.68
CA LYS A 25 18.28 13.92 -28.78
C LYS A 25 17.80 12.91 -29.82
N TYR A 26 17.05 11.90 -29.39
CA TYR A 26 16.49 10.85 -30.26
C TYR A 26 14.99 11.02 -30.54
N ASN A 27 14.41 12.16 -30.15
CA ASN A 27 13.01 12.52 -30.37
C ASN A 27 12.01 11.47 -29.82
N ILE A 28 12.34 10.87 -28.68
CA ILE A 28 11.49 9.94 -27.94
C ILE A 28 10.67 10.76 -26.94
N GLU A 29 9.35 10.66 -27.03
CA GLU A 29 8.43 11.33 -26.11
C GLU A 29 8.40 10.57 -24.77
N ILE A 30 8.67 11.28 -23.66
CA ILE A 30 8.58 10.73 -22.31
C ILE A 30 7.27 11.27 -21.71
N GLU A 31 6.31 10.39 -21.46
CA GLU A 31 5.15 10.73 -20.65
C GLU A 31 5.59 10.88 -19.19
N GLU A 32 5.73 12.11 -18.72
CA GLU A 32 6.00 12.39 -17.32
C GLU A 32 4.71 12.23 -16.52
N THR A 33 4.72 11.36 -15.51
CA THR A 33 3.77 11.49 -14.41
C THR A 33 4.13 12.79 -13.69
N GLU A 34 3.26 13.80 -13.71
CA GLU A 34 3.53 15.08 -13.04
C GLU A 34 3.81 14.83 -11.55
N GLN A 35 5.08 14.91 -11.17
CA GLN A 35 5.48 14.79 -9.78
C GLN A 35 5.13 16.09 -9.07
N THR A 36 4.40 15.97 -7.97
CA THR A 36 4.15 17.10 -7.05
C THR A 36 5.47 17.69 -6.56
N ASP A 37 5.48 18.97 -6.16
CA ASP A 37 6.68 19.63 -5.65
C ASP A 37 7.25 18.91 -4.42
N GLU A 38 6.42 18.31 -3.58
CA GLU A 38 6.83 17.47 -2.45
C GLU A 38 7.57 16.20 -2.90
N GLN A 39 7.10 15.54 -3.98
CA GLN A 39 7.77 14.35 -4.52
C GLN A 39 9.12 14.68 -5.15
N LYS A 40 9.24 15.85 -5.80
CA LYS A 40 10.53 16.34 -6.32
C LYS A 40 11.51 16.61 -5.18
N GLN A 41 11.06 17.31 -4.13
CA GLN A 41 11.90 17.58 -2.96
C GLN A 41 12.38 16.28 -2.28
N GLN A 42 11.49 15.29 -2.10
CA GLN A 42 11.90 13.98 -1.55
C GLN A 42 12.91 13.24 -2.45
N ALA A 43 12.77 13.34 -3.77
CA ALA A 43 13.72 12.75 -4.70
C ALA A 43 15.10 13.44 -4.62
N ASP A 44 15.13 14.77 -4.53
CA ASP A 44 16.35 15.57 -4.40
C ASP A 44 17.08 15.29 -3.07
N GLU A 45 16.33 15.12 -1.98
CA GLU A 45 16.88 14.73 -0.69
C GLU A 45 17.52 13.34 -0.76
N ARG A 46 16.84 12.35 -1.35
CA ARG A 46 17.40 11.00 -1.53
C ARG A 46 18.65 11.02 -2.39
N GLU A 47 18.68 11.79 -3.47
CA GLU A 47 19.86 11.88 -4.33
C GLU A 47 21.04 12.54 -3.62
N SER A 48 20.79 13.57 -2.81
CA SER A 48 21.80 14.17 -1.93
C SER A 48 22.38 13.15 -0.95
N MET A 49 21.53 12.29 -0.37
CA MET A 49 21.99 11.21 0.50
C MET A 49 22.83 10.17 -0.23
N TYR A 50 22.43 9.78 -1.46
CA TYR A 50 23.22 8.85 -2.28
C TYR A 50 24.62 9.40 -2.59
N LEU A 51 24.72 10.68 -2.96
CA LEU A 51 26.01 11.34 -3.21
C LEU A 51 26.92 11.30 -1.97
N ILE A 52 26.37 11.58 -0.79
CA ILE A 52 27.12 11.51 0.47
C ILE A 52 27.60 10.09 0.77
N THR A 53 26.75 9.08 0.60
CA THR A 53 27.14 7.69 0.86
C THR A 53 28.18 7.19 -0.14
N GLU A 54 28.13 7.64 -1.39
CA GLU A 54 29.15 7.33 -2.40
C GLU A 54 30.48 8.01 -2.04
N PHE A 55 30.44 9.30 -1.68
CA PHE A 55 31.60 10.03 -1.19
C PHE A 55 32.22 9.35 0.04
N ALA A 56 31.39 8.95 1.01
CA ALA A 56 31.85 8.23 2.20
C ALA A 56 32.53 6.90 1.85
N SER A 57 31.98 6.16 0.88
CA SER A 57 32.58 4.92 0.41
C SER A 57 33.98 5.17 -0.18
N ASN A 58 34.13 6.21 -0.98
CA ASN A 58 35.42 6.59 -1.56
C ASN A 58 36.41 7.05 -0.48
N TYR A 59 35.96 7.92 0.42
CA TYR A 59 36.75 8.40 1.55
C TYR A 59 37.29 7.24 2.40
N PHE A 60 36.45 6.29 2.81
CA PHE A 60 36.91 5.17 3.66
C PHE A 60 37.88 4.23 2.92
N GLN A 61 37.73 4.05 1.61
CA GLN A 61 38.69 3.31 0.79
C GLN A 61 40.03 4.06 0.68
N GLU A 62 40.00 5.37 0.48
CA GLU A 62 41.21 6.19 0.44
C GLU A 62 41.93 6.16 1.78
N ILE A 63 41.21 6.31 2.89
CA ILE A 63 41.79 6.20 4.23
C ILE A 63 42.48 4.85 4.43
N LEU A 64 41.82 3.74 4.06
CA LEU A 64 42.37 2.38 4.16
C LEU A 64 43.70 2.26 3.39
N ASN A 65 43.75 2.81 2.18
CA ASN A 65 44.86 2.59 1.24
C ASN A 65 45.98 3.63 1.33
N ASN A 66 45.72 4.83 1.84
CA ASN A 66 46.65 5.96 1.73
C ASN A 66 47.14 6.50 3.08
N THR A 67 46.52 6.13 4.21
CA THR A 67 46.95 6.59 5.55
C THR A 67 47.73 5.51 6.29
N ASP A 68 48.66 5.93 7.15
CA ASP A 68 49.43 5.00 7.98
C ASP A 68 48.52 4.19 8.93
N GLN A 69 47.51 4.84 9.54
CA GLN A 69 46.53 4.15 10.38
C GLN A 69 45.67 3.17 9.57
N GLY A 70 45.20 3.57 8.39
CA GLY A 70 44.42 2.70 7.51
C GLY A 70 45.19 1.45 7.09
N LYS A 71 46.47 1.60 6.72
CA LYS A 71 47.34 0.48 6.37
C LYS A 71 47.69 -0.40 7.57
N ALA A 72 48.13 0.21 8.67
CA ALA A 72 48.63 -0.52 9.83
C ALA A 72 47.52 -1.28 10.58
N ILE A 73 46.30 -0.73 10.60
CA ILE A 73 45.18 -1.27 11.38
C ILE A 73 44.16 -1.94 10.45
N GLY A 74 43.54 -1.16 9.56
CA GLY A 74 42.43 -1.64 8.73
C GLY A 74 42.85 -2.68 7.69
N LEU A 75 43.90 -2.39 6.92
CA LEU A 75 44.38 -3.28 5.87
C LEU A 75 45.01 -4.55 6.46
N SER A 76 45.78 -4.42 7.54
CA SER A 76 46.31 -5.56 8.30
C SER A 76 45.20 -6.51 8.74
N TYR A 77 44.09 -6.00 9.29
CA TYR A 77 42.95 -6.82 9.67
C TYR A 77 42.36 -7.60 8.47
N PHE A 78 42.15 -6.95 7.32
CA PHE A 78 41.64 -7.65 6.14
C PHE A 78 42.63 -8.70 5.61
N LYS A 79 43.93 -8.43 5.68
CA LYS A 79 44.99 -9.39 5.31
C LYS A 79 45.05 -10.57 6.26
N GLU A 80 44.92 -10.36 7.57
CA GLU A 80 44.83 -11.43 8.58
C GLU A 80 43.59 -12.32 8.35
N ARG A 81 42.47 -11.71 7.93
CA ARG A 81 41.28 -12.46 7.50
C ARG A 81 41.53 -13.27 6.24
N GLY A 82 42.51 -12.90 5.42
CA GLY A 82 42.87 -13.61 4.19
C GLY A 82 42.22 -13.00 2.95
N PHE A 83 41.73 -11.76 3.03
CA PHE A 83 41.18 -11.06 1.87
C PHE A 83 42.30 -10.51 0.99
N THR A 84 42.24 -10.77 -0.31
CA THR A 84 43.19 -10.23 -1.28
C THR A 84 42.88 -8.78 -1.60
N GLU A 85 43.85 -8.07 -2.18
CA GLU A 85 43.68 -6.66 -2.57
C GLU A 85 42.59 -6.49 -3.63
N GLU A 86 42.45 -7.45 -4.54
CA GLU A 86 41.36 -7.49 -5.52
C GLU A 86 40.00 -7.60 -4.85
N THR A 87 39.88 -8.46 -3.83
CA THR A 87 38.64 -8.63 -3.07
C THR A 87 38.29 -7.37 -2.27
N ILE A 88 39.27 -6.79 -1.59
CA ILE A 88 39.13 -5.52 -0.85
C ILE A 88 38.59 -4.43 -1.79
N LYS A 89 39.16 -4.31 -2.98
CA LYS A 89 38.73 -3.35 -4.01
C LYS A 89 37.34 -3.69 -4.57
N ALA A 90 37.06 -4.96 -4.88
CA ALA A 90 35.79 -5.38 -5.47
C ALA A 90 34.60 -5.12 -4.53
N PHE A 91 34.79 -5.27 -3.22
CA PHE A 91 33.79 -4.96 -2.20
C PHE A 91 33.87 -3.53 -1.67
N ALA A 92 34.80 -2.71 -2.18
CA ALA A 92 35.05 -1.34 -1.75
C ALA A 92 35.26 -1.22 -0.23
N LEU A 93 35.93 -2.20 0.38
CA LEU A 93 36.16 -2.21 1.82
C LEU A 93 37.01 -1.00 2.21
N GLY A 94 36.73 -0.44 3.39
CA GLY A 94 37.36 0.79 3.85
C GLY A 94 37.70 0.78 5.34
N TYR A 95 38.25 1.90 5.81
CA TYR A 95 38.54 2.12 7.23
C TYR A 95 38.10 3.52 7.66
N SER A 96 37.45 3.61 8.81
CA SER A 96 37.14 4.87 9.48
C SER A 96 38.15 5.11 10.59
N LEU A 97 38.81 6.26 10.56
CA LEU A 97 39.84 6.63 11.54
C LEU A 97 39.31 6.60 12.97
N ASP A 98 40.18 6.33 13.94
CA ASP A 98 39.86 6.42 15.37
C ASP A 98 39.87 7.88 15.86
N GLN A 99 39.12 8.74 15.17
CA GLN A 99 38.99 10.16 15.44
C GLN A 99 37.50 10.53 15.53
N TRP A 100 37.19 11.56 16.30
CA TRP A 100 35.79 11.89 16.58
C TRP A 100 35.04 12.48 15.38
N GLN A 101 35.69 13.22 14.47
CA GLN A 101 35.02 13.98 13.41
C GLN A 101 35.77 13.93 12.07
N ALA A 102 36.66 12.95 11.86
CA ALA A 102 37.53 12.92 10.69
C ALA A 102 36.76 12.88 9.36
N PHE A 103 35.71 12.04 9.28
CA PHE A 103 34.85 11.99 8.11
C PHE A 103 33.93 13.22 8.04
N THR A 104 33.27 13.56 9.15
CA THR A 104 32.32 14.68 9.22
C THR A 104 32.98 15.99 8.76
N ASP A 105 34.17 16.32 9.27
CA ASP A 105 34.86 17.57 8.93
C ASP A 105 35.33 17.58 7.48
N GLU A 106 35.74 16.44 6.92
CA GLU A 106 36.12 16.36 5.50
C GLU A 106 34.89 16.52 4.60
N ALA A 107 33.77 15.88 4.91
CA ALA A 107 32.53 16.04 4.15
C ALA A 107 32.03 17.49 4.13
N LEU A 108 32.11 18.19 5.27
CA LEU A 108 31.74 19.61 5.36
C LEU A 108 32.66 20.49 4.51
N LYS A 109 33.98 20.21 4.48
CA LYS A 109 34.93 20.93 3.60
C LYS A 109 34.63 20.74 2.12
N GLN A 110 34.17 19.56 1.73
CA GLN A 110 33.75 19.25 0.35
C GLN A 110 32.38 19.85 -0.01
N GLY A 111 31.73 20.59 0.89
CA GLY A 111 30.48 21.30 0.63
C GLY A 111 29.21 20.50 0.90
N TYR A 112 29.31 19.30 1.48
CA TYR A 112 28.12 18.53 1.88
C TYR A 112 27.44 19.15 3.10
N LYS A 113 26.11 19.13 3.12
CA LYS A 113 25.33 19.69 4.22
C LYS A 113 25.27 18.73 5.41
N LEU A 114 25.42 19.27 6.62
CA LEU A 114 25.36 18.50 7.88
C LEU A 114 24.05 17.72 8.03
N GLU A 115 22.93 18.31 7.62
CA GLU A 115 21.61 17.67 7.66
C GLU A 115 21.60 16.31 6.97
N TYR A 116 22.18 16.21 5.77
CA TYR A 116 22.20 14.95 5.02
C TYR A 116 23.25 13.96 5.56
N LEU A 117 24.34 14.44 6.18
CA LEU A 117 25.30 13.60 6.89
C LEU A 117 24.66 12.94 8.13
N GLU A 118 23.77 13.65 8.80
CA GLU A 118 22.97 13.13 9.91
C GLU A 118 21.87 12.17 9.42
N LYS A 119 21.08 12.56 8.40
CA LYS A 119 20.01 11.72 7.82
C LYS A 119 20.55 10.37 7.28
N THR A 120 21.75 10.35 6.70
CA THR A 120 22.41 9.10 6.27
C THR A 120 22.92 8.26 7.45
N GLY A 121 22.98 8.84 8.64
CA GLY A 121 23.43 8.18 9.86
C GLY A 121 24.94 8.02 9.98
N LEU A 122 25.72 8.61 9.07
CA LEU A 122 27.19 8.61 9.11
C LEU A 122 27.73 9.53 10.22
N THR A 123 27.03 10.63 10.48
CA THR A 123 27.32 11.59 11.55
C THR A 123 26.25 11.50 12.63
N ILE A 124 26.65 11.60 13.88
CA ILE A 124 25.76 11.73 15.03
C ILE A 124 25.85 13.17 15.52
N VAL A 125 24.73 13.89 15.54
CA VAL A 125 24.63 15.23 16.11
C VAL A 125 23.94 15.15 17.47
N LYS A 126 24.54 15.76 18.49
CA LYS A 126 24.01 15.86 19.84
C LYS A 126 24.30 17.25 20.39
N GLU A 127 23.28 18.09 20.50
CA GLU A 127 23.43 19.50 20.92
C GLU A 127 24.50 20.18 20.07
N ASP A 128 25.56 20.72 20.69
CA ASP A 128 26.68 21.38 20.00
C ASP A 128 27.80 20.42 19.57
N LYS A 129 27.65 19.12 19.84
CA LYS A 129 28.67 18.10 19.50
C LYS A 129 28.23 17.28 18.30
N ARG A 130 29.18 17.02 17.41
CA ARG A 130 29.04 16.08 16.31
C ARG A 130 30.15 15.04 16.36
N PHE A 131 29.86 13.82 15.94
CA PHE A 131 30.87 12.77 15.83
C PHE A 131 30.54 11.71 14.79
N ASP A 132 31.57 11.11 14.23
CA ASP A 132 31.50 10.01 13.28
C ASP A 132 30.95 8.76 13.97
N ARG A 133 29.90 8.17 13.39
CA ARG A 133 29.28 6.94 13.92
C ARG A 133 30.24 5.75 13.91
N PHE A 134 31.06 5.67 12.88
CA PHE A 134 31.88 4.50 12.58
C PHE A 134 33.34 4.62 13.03
N LYS A 135 33.65 5.58 13.91
CA LYS A 135 34.98 5.81 14.47
C LYS A 135 35.71 4.50 14.82
N GLY A 136 36.91 4.34 14.27
CA GLY A 136 37.82 3.22 14.56
C GLY A 136 37.35 1.85 14.05
N ARG A 137 36.56 1.83 12.97
CA ARG A 137 35.98 0.59 12.41
C ARG A 137 36.47 0.32 10.99
N VAL A 138 36.62 -0.95 10.67
CA VAL A 138 36.66 -1.40 9.27
C VAL A 138 35.26 -1.39 8.69
N MET A 139 35.16 -0.96 7.44
CA MET A 139 33.91 -0.57 6.78
C MET A 139 33.55 -1.56 5.68
N PHE A 140 32.29 -1.96 5.68
CA PHE A 140 31.66 -2.84 4.70
C PHE A 140 30.52 -2.06 4.02
N PRO A 141 30.72 -1.51 2.81
CA PRO A 141 29.67 -0.77 2.10
C PRO A 141 28.51 -1.70 1.73
N ILE A 142 27.29 -1.27 2.05
CA ILE A 142 26.06 -2.00 1.73
C ILE A 142 25.47 -1.37 0.48
N ARG A 143 25.32 -2.18 -0.58
CA ARG A 143 24.88 -1.71 -1.89
C ARG A 143 23.48 -2.19 -2.23
N SER A 144 22.75 -1.36 -2.95
CA SER A 144 21.48 -1.73 -3.58
C SER A 144 21.70 -2.76 -4.68
N MET A 145 20.60 -3.34 -5.18
CA MET A 145 20.62 -4.18 -6.38
C MET A 145 21.21 -3.44 -7.60
N SER A 146 21.05 -2.11 -7.71
CA SER A 146 21.62 -1.30 -8.80
C SER A 146 23.10 -0.97 -8.60
N GLY A 147 23.63 -1.10 -7.38
CA GLY A 147 25.03 -0.85 -7.03
C GLY A 147 25.29 0.45 -6.29
N ARG A 148 24.26 1.28 -6.08
CA ARG A 148 24.36 2.48 -5.23
C ARG A 148 24.69 2.09 -3.80
N VAL A 149 25.62 2.80 -3.16
CA VAL A 149 25.87 2.65 -1.73
C VAL A 149 24.67 3.19 -0.97
N LEU A 150 24.12 2.39 -0.05
CA LEU A 150 22.96 2.75 0.77
C LEU A 150 23.38 3.13 2.19
N GLY A 151 24.46 2.51 2.66
CA GLY A 151 24.98 2.66 4.00
C GLY A 151 26.14 1.71 4.22
N PHE A 152 26.49 1.49 5.49
CA PHE A 152 27.67 0.75 5.88
C PHE A 152 27.39 -0.18 7.07
N GLY A 153 28.01 -1.36 7.04
CA GLY A 153 28.36 -2.13 8.22
C GLY A 153 29.76 -1.74 8.69
N GLY A 154 29.99 -1.74 10.01
CA GLY A 154 31.27 -1.37 10.60
C GLY A 154 31.65 -2.30 11.73
N ARG A 155 32.87 -2.86 11.68
CA ARG A 155 33.40 -3.72 12.74
C ARG A 155 34.48 -2.99 13.54
N ILE A 156 34.33 -2.96 14.87
CA ILE A 156 35.36 -2.44 15.75
C ILE A 156 36.52 -3.43 15.86
N LEU A 157 37.74 -2.89 15.89
CA LEU A 157 38.96 -3.69 16.00
C LEU A 157 39.53 -3.70 17.43
N THR A 158 39.08 -2.80 18.29
CA THR A 158 39.48 -2.73 19.69
C THR A 158 38.65 -3.67 20.57
N ASN A 159 39.27 -4.22 21.61
CA ASN A 159 38.65 -5.14 22.57
C ASN A 159 37.80 -4.43 23.63
N ASP A 160 37.07 -3.37 23.27
CA ASP A 160 36.13 -2.74 24.20
C ASP A 160 34.92 -3.65 24.42
N LYS A 161 34.88 -4.33 25.57
CA LYS A 161 33.80 -5.25 25.95
C LYS A 161 32.43 -4.59 26.02
N LYS A 162 32.35 -3.24 26.09
CA LYS A 162 31.08 -2.50 26.13
C LYS A 162 30.55 -2.13 24.74
N ALA A 163 31.40 -2.19 23.70
CA ALA A 163 31.01 -1.81 22.35
C ALA A 163 30.55 -3.02 21.53
N ALA A 164 29.46 -2.86 20.76
CA ALA A 164 29.02 -3.89 19.83
C ALA A 164 30.09 -4.14 18.76
N LYS A 165 30.44 -5.43 18.57
CA LYS A 165 31.48 -5.88 17.62
C LYS A 165 31.19 -5.39 16.20
N TYR A 166 29.94 -5.52 15.77
CA TYR A 166 29.43 -5.01 14.49
C TYR A 166 28.32 -4.01 14.72
N VAL A 167 28.28 -2.96 13.90
CA VAL A 167 27.19 -1.98 13.85
C VAL A 167 26.84 -1.69 12.40
N ASN A 168 25.54 -1.53 12.13
CA ASN A 168 25.06 -1.11 10.81
C ASN A 168 24.61 0.34 10.88
N SER A 169 24.57 0.99 9.73
CA SER A 169 23.92 2.29 9.58
C SER A 169 22.49 2.23 10.15
N PRO A 170 21.97 3.32 10.75
CA PRO A 170 20.58 3.37 11.20
C PRO A 170 19.63 3.34 9.99
N GLU A 171 18.34 3.12 10.25
CA GLU A 171 17.30 3.27 9.22
C GLU A 171 17.33 4.70 8.66
N SER A 172 17.17 4.83 7.34
CA SER A 172 17.11 6.11 6.63
C SER A 172 16.28 5.98 5.35
N ASP A 173 16.02 7.09 4.67
CA ASP A 173 15.22 7.08 3.42
C ASP A 173 15.84 6.29 2.28
N ILE A 174 17.14 6.03 2.34
CA ILE A 174 17.87 5.23 1.34
C ILE A 174 18.28 3.85 1.85
N TYR A 175 18.24 3.60 3.16
CA TYR A 175 18.69 2.36 3.77
C TYR A 175 17.68 1.79 4.76
N HIS A 176 17.10 0.65 4.37
CA HIS A 176 16.23 -0.15 5.21
C HIS A 176 16.82 -1.54 5.41
N LYS A 177 17.18 -1.89 6.64
CA LYS A 177 17.85 -3.17 6.95
C LYS A 177 17.01 -4.36 6.52
N SER A 178 15.69 -4.27 6.72
CA SER A 178 14.72 -5.30 6.33
C SER A 178 14.53 -5.44 4.82
N LYS A 179 15.09 -4.57 3.98
CA LYS A 179 14.85 -4.60 2.51
C LYS A 179 16.13 -4.83 1.70
N VAL A 180 17.26 -5.04 2.36
CA VAL A 180 18.57 -5.14 1.71
C VAL A 180 19.31 -6.36 2.22
N LEU A 181 20.05 -7.01 1.32
CA LEU A 181 20.95 -8.10 1.60
C LEU A 181 22.36 -7.69 1.19
N TYR A 182 23.35 -7.90 2.06
CA TYR A 182 24.73 -7.64 1.71
C TYR A 182 25.20 -8.64 0.64
N GLY A 183 26.06 -8.17 -0.28
CA GLY A 183 26.54 -8.95 -1.41
C GLY A 183 25.58 -9.05 -2.59
N ILE A 184 24.31 -8.61 -2.47
CA ILE A 184 23.31 -8.80 -3.52
C ILE A 184 23.72 -8.18 -4.86
N TYR A 185 24.38 -7.02 -4.84
CA TYR A 185 24.92 -6.37 -6.04
C TYR A 185 25.92 -7.26 -6.78
N HIS A 186 26.84 -7.88 -6.03
CA HIS A 186 27.88 -8.77 -6.54
C HIS A 186 27.28 -10.11 -6.98
N ALA A 187 26.29 -10.61 -6.25
CA ALA A 187 25.74 -11.95 -6.41
C ALA A 187 24.64 -12.08 -7.45
N LYS A 188 23.86 -11.03 -7.74
CA LYS A 188 22.62 -11.10 -8.54
C LYS A 188 22.73 -11.85 -9.87
N LYS A 189 23.85 -11.70 -10.59
CA LYS A 189 24.08 -12.38 -11.87
C LYS A 189 24.32 -13.87 -11.66
N SER A 190 25.13 -14.21 -10.66
CA SER A 190 25.47 -15.58 -10.31
C SER A 190 24.26 -16.32 -9.72
N ILE A 191 23.45 -15.65 -8.88
CA ILE A 191 22.21 -16.22 -8.33
C ILE A 191 21.27 -16.67 -9.46
N ALA A 192 21.04 -15.81 -10.46
CA ALA A 192 20.20 -16.15 -11.59
C ALA A 192 20.81 -17.25 -12.48
N LYS A 193 22.14 -17.21 -12.70
CA LYS A 193 22.85 -18.17 -13.55
C LYS A 193 22.88 -19.58 -12.94
N GLU A 194 23.26 -19.69 -11.67
CA GLU A 194 23.40 -20.95 -10.95
C GLU A 194 22.06 -21.45 -10.40
N ASN A 195 20.99 -20.65 -10.55
CA ASN A 195 19.63 -20.93 -10.07
C ASN A 195 19.58 -21.34 -8.60
N ASN A 196 20.44 -20.73 -7.78
CA ASN A 196 20.46 -20.93 -6.34
C ASN A 196 21.06 -19.69 -5.66
N CYS A 197 20.54 -19.35 -4.48
CA CYS A 197 21.09 -18.29 -3.63
C CYS A 197 21.54 -18.90 -2.29
N TYR A 198 22.83 -18.80 -2.00
CA TYR A 198 23.36 -19.14 -0.68
C TYR A 198 23.11 -17.99 0.29
N LEU A 199 22.50 -18.28 1.43
CA LEU A 199 22.23 -17.30 2.49
C LEU A 199 23.10 -17.60 3.72
N VAL A 200 23.95 -16.65 4.09
CA VAL A 200 24.84 -16.68 5.28
C VAL A 200 24.47 -15.55 6.24
N GLU A 201 25.07 -15.52 7.43
CA GLU A 201 24.74 -14.50 8.44
C GLU A 201 25.53 -13.20 8.26
N GLY A 202 26.82 -13.32 7.96
CA GLY A 202 27.79 -12.25 8.08
C GLY A 202 28.36 -11.70 6.77
N TYR A 203 28.95 -10.50 6.88
CA TYR A 203 29.65 -9.85 5.77
C TYR A 203 30.86 -10.65 5.28
N THR A 204 31.61 -11.20 6.23
CA THR A 204 32.89 -11.87 5.98
C THR A 204 32.69 -13.15 5.19
N ASP A 205 31.64 -13.89 5.53
CA ASP A 205 31.23 -15.14 4.90
C ASP A 205 30.95 -14.91 3.41
N VAL A 206 30.18 -13.87 3.08
CA VAL A 206 29.90 -13.47 1.69
C VAL A 206 31.18 -13.15 0.92
N ILE A 207 32.07 -12.34 1.53
CA ILE A 207 33.31 -11.91 0.90
C ILE A 207 34.23 -13.13 0.67
N GLN A 208 34.34 -14.02 1.66
CA GLN A 208 35.21 -15.18 1.63
C GLN A 208 34.76 -16.21 0.58
N PHE A 209 33.46 -16.50 0.50
CA PHE A 209 32.89 -17.33 -0.57
C PHE A 209 33.11 -16.71 -1.95
N HIS A 210 32.83 -15.41 -2.09
CA HIS A 210 33.00 -14.72 -3.36
C HIS A 210 34.47 -14.71 -3.81
N GLN A 211 35.41 -14.56 -2.88
CA GLN A 211 36.84 -14.64 -3.15
C GLN A 211 37.24 -16.05 -3.61
N LYS A 212 36.67 -17.09 -3.02
CA LYS A 212 36.94 -18.48 -3.40
C LYS A 212 36.34 -18.87 -4.75
N GLY A 213 35.32 -18.15 -5.20
CA GLY A 213 34.71 -18.32 -6.53
C GLY A 213 33.22 -18.65 -6.49
N VAL A 214 32.66 -18.91 -5.30
CA VAL A 214 31.21 -19.10 -5.11
C VAL A 214 30.58 -17.72 -4.96
N LYS A 215 30.00 -17.21 -6.04
CA LYS A 215 29.59 -15.79 -6.15
C LYS A 215 28.10 -15.55 -5.92
N ASN A 216 27.29 -16.58 -5.74
CA ASN A 216 25.84 -16.51 -5.52
C ASN A 216 25.47 -16.49 -4.02
N VAL A 217 26.22 -15.74 -3.21
CA VAL A 217 26.09 -15.69 -1.74
C VAL A 217 25.65 -14.30 -1.27
N VAL A 218 24.74 -14.24 -0.31
CA VAL A 218 24.24 -13.00 0.30
C VAL A 218 24.05 -13.15 1.81
N ALA A 219 24.01 -12.04 2.53
CA ALA A 219 23.81 -12.04 3.99
C ALA A 219 22.72 -11.10 4.49
N SER A 220 22.00 -11.51 5.53
CA SER A 220 21.08 -10.65 6.30
C SER A 220 21.82 -9.64 7.20
N SER A 221 23.15 -9.72 7.28
CA SER A 221 24.02 -8.67 7.81
C SER A 221 23.83 -8.39 9.29
N GLY A 222 23.66 -9.43 10.10
CA GLY A 222 23.44 -9.31 11.55
C GLY A 222 22.03 -8.86 11.93
N THR A 223 21.05 -9.06 11.05
CA THR A 223 19.63 -8.88 11.34
C THR A 223 18.86 -10.17 11.12
N ALA A 224 17.71 -10.32 11.79
CA ALA A 224 16.80 -11.42 11.50
C ALA A 224 16.35 -11.36 10.04
N LEU A 225 16.31 -12.50 9.36
CA LEU A 225 15.81 -12.61 7.99
C LEU A 225 14.36 -12.11 7.92
N THR A 226 14.02 -11.38 6.86
CA THR A 226 12.71 -10.75 6.68
C THR A 226 12.02 -11.19 5.38
N PRO A 227 10.67 -11.11 5.29
CA PRO A 227 9.93 -11.42 4.07
C PRO A 227 10.36 -10.59 2.86
N GLU A 228 10.69 -9.31 3.05
CA GLU A 228 11.13 -8.41 2.00
C GLU A 228 12.49 -8.81 1.42
N GLN A 229 13.44 -9.23 2.27
CA GLN A 229 14.73 -9.78 1.82
C GLN A 229 14.53 -11.08 1.03
N ILE A 230 13.67 -11.98 1.50
CA ILE A 230 13.36 -13.23 0.78
C ILE A 230 12.72 -12.93 -0.57
N ARG A 231 11.76 -11.99 -0.63
CA ARG A 231 11.16 -11.53 -1.89
C ARG A 231 12.19 -10.91 -2.84
N LEU A 232 13.22 -10.25 -2.32
CA LEU A 232 14.33 -9.74 -3.14
C LEU A 232 15.09 -10.88 -3.82
N ILE A 233 15.35 -11.98 -3.11
CA ILE A 233 15.98 -13.18 -3.66
C ILE A 233 15.03 -13.88 -4.65
N ASN A 234 13.74 -14.00 -4.33
CA ASN A 234 12.74 -14.67 -5.16
C ASN A 234 12.60 -14.06 -6.56
N ARG A 235 12.90 -12.77 -6.71
CA ARG A 235 12.97 -12.09 -8.03
C ARG A 235 14.10 -12.62 -8.93
N LEU A 236 15.12 -13.24 -8.34
CA LEU A 236 16.31 -13.74 -9.05
C LEU A 236 16.29 -15.27 -9.22
N THR A 237 15.81 -16.00 -8.21
CA THR A 237 15.69 -17.47 -8.24
C THR A 237 14.63 -17.93 -7.24
N PRO A 238 13.91 -19.04 -7.50
CA PRO A 238 13.03 -19.66 -6.51
C PRO A 238 13.78 -20.51 -5.47
N ASN A 239 15.10 -20.72 -5.59
CA ASN A 239 15.87 -21.64 -4.74
C ASN A 239 16.81 -20.88 -3.78
N ILE A 240 16.72 -21.19 -2.49
CA ILE A 240 17.63 -20.71 -1.46
C ILE A 240 18.25 -21.91 -0.75
N THR A 241 19.58 -21.89 -0.61
CA THR A 241 20.28 -22.78 0.32
C THR A 241 20.77 -21.95 1.50
N VAL A 242 20.29 -22.24 2.70
CA VAL A 242 20.76 -21.56 3.90
C VAL A 242 21.99 -22.28 4.44
N LEU A 243 23.05 -21.51 4.70
CA LEU A 243 24.34 -21.97 5.19
C LEU A 243 24.44 -21.61 6.67
N PHE A 244 24.49 -22.62 7.55
CA PHE A 244 24.47 -22.39 9.00
C PHE A 244 25.80 -22.68 9.66
N ASP A 245 26.11 -21.87 10.67
CA ASP A 245 27.16 -22.17 11.64
C ASP A 245 26.82 -23.50 12.34
N GLY A 246 27.82 -24.35 12.56
CA GLY A 246 27.64 -25.69 13.15
C GLY A 246 27.22 -25.70 14.63
N ASP A 247 26.78 -24.58 15.20
CA ASP A 247 26.43 -24.46 16.62
C ASP A 247 24.91 -24.56 16.90
N ALA A 248 24.55 -24.94 18.14
CA ALA A 248 23.16 -25.14 18.54
C ALA A 248 22.33 -23.84 18.59
N ALA A 249 22.96 -22.67 18.62
CA ALA A 249 22.27 -21.38 18.62
C ALA A 249 21.86 -20.98 17.20
N GLY A 250 22.77 -21.16 16.24
CA GLY A 250 22.56 -21.04 14.80
C GLY A 250 21.40 -21.92 14.36
N ILE A 251 21.47 -23.23 14.62
CA ILE A 251 20.43 -24.22 14.23
C ILE A 251 19.01 -23.83 14.69
N ARG A 252 18.84 -23.21 15.87
CA ARG A 252 17.50 -22.75 16.31
C ARG A 252 17.05 -21.46 15.62
N ALA A 253 17.97 -20.54 15.36
CA ALA A 253 17.68 -19.33 14.59
C ALA A 253 17.29 -19.68 13.14
N SER A 254 17.96 -20.68 12.57
CA SER A 254 17.74 -21.28 11.26
C SER A 254 16.32 -21.73 10.99
N LEU A 255 15.70 -22.47 11.93
CA LEU A 255 14.38 -23.06 11.75
C LEU A 255 13.30 -22.01 11.47
N ARG A 256 13.40 -20.85 12.13
CA ARG A 256 12.49 -19.72 11.88
C ARG A 256 12.72 -19.10 10.50
N GLY A 257 13.98 -19.01 10.06
CA GLY A 257 14.32 -18.54 8.72
C GLY A 257 13.76 -19.46 7.63
N ILE A 258 13.84 -20.77 7.82
CA ILE A 258 13.28 -21.78 6.90
C ILE A 258 11.79 -21.59 6.71
N ASP A 259 11.02 -21.49 7.80
CA ASP A 259 9.56 -21.31 7.72
C ASP A 259 9.18 -20.03 6.98
N LEU A 260 9.94 -18.95 7.19
CA LEU A 260 9.74 -17.68 6.50
C LEU A 260 10.01 -17.80 4.99
N ILE A 261 11.04 -18.55 4.59
CA ILE A 261 11.37 -18.81 3.18
C ILE A 261 10.26 -19.64 2.51
N LEU A 262 9.78 -20.68 3.19
CA LEU A 262 8.68 -21.53 2.72
C LEU A 262 7.39 -20.72 2.54
N GLU A 263 7.07 -19.82 3.47
CA GLU A 263 5.90 -18.94 3.40
C GLU A 263 5.93 -18.02 2.18
N GLN A 264 7.11 -17.60 1.72
CA GLN A 264 7.27 -16.82 0.48
C GLN A 264 7.23 -17.70 -0.79
N GLY A 265 6.95 -19.00 -0.66
CA GLY A 265 6.79 -19.95 -1.78
C GLY A 265 8.08 -20.40 -2.43
N MET A 266 9.22 -20.18 -1.77
CA MET A 266 10.53 -20.56 -2.26
C MET A 266 10.90 -21.99 -1.88
N ASN A 267 11.79 -22.60 -2.66
CA ASN A 267 12.38 -23.88 -2.34
C ASN A 267 13.58 -23.64 -1.42
N VAL A 268 13.64 -24.35 -0.30
CA VAL A 268 14.70 -24.14 0.70
C VAL A 268 15.47 -25.43 0.95
N LYS A 269 16.80 -25.33 0.84
CA LYS A 269 17.75 -26.34 1.30
C LYS A 269 18.55 -25.79 2.46
N VAL A 270 19.14 -26.70 3.23
CA VAL A 270 19.99 -26.41 4.37
C VAL A 270 21.31 -27.13 4.20
N CYS A 271 22.42 -26.40 4.35
CA CYS A 271 23.75 -26.97 4.45
C CYS A 271 24.37 -26.56 5.77
N THR A 272 24.78 -27.56 6.56
CA THR A 272 25.55 -27.37 7.80
C THR A 272 27.01 -27.67 7.54
N PHE A 273 27.89 -27.03 8.31
CA PHE A 273 29.33 -27.30 8.27
C PHE A 273 29.76 -28.24 9.40
N PRO A 274 30.98 -28.83 9.32
CA PRO A 274 31.53 -29.64 10.40
C PRO A 274 31.62 -28.87 11.73
N GLU A 275 31.64 -29.59 12.85
CA GLU A 275 31.71 -28.97 14.18
C GLU A 275 32.94 -28.06 14.31
N GLY A 276 32.71 -26.83 14.76
CA GLY A 276 33.76 -25.82 14.94
C GLY A 276 34.11 -25.02 13.67
N GLU A 277 33.52 -25.35 12.52
CA GLU A 277 33.65 -24.57 11.29
C GLU A 277 32.43 -23.67 11.07
N ASP A 278 32.69 -22.46 10.58
CA ASP A 278 31.70 -21.53 10.06
C ASP A 278 31.89 -21.37 8.53
N PRO A 279 30.97 -20.71 7.81
CA PRO A 279 31.14 -20.50 6.37
C PRO A 279 32.46 -19.78 6.02
N ASP A 280 32.90 -18.79 6.80
CA ASP A 280 34.15 -18.04 6.58
C ASP A 280 35.38 -18.97 6.67
N SER A 281 35.50 -19.71 7.78
CA SER A 281 36.62 -20.62 8.04
C SER A 281 36.63 -21.79 7.07
N PHE A 282 35.48 -22.38 6.77
CA PHE A 282 35.38 -23.51 5.86
C PHE A 282 35.77 -23.12 4.43
N ALA A 283 35.23 -22.01 3.92
CA ALA A 283 35.60 -21.52 2.60
C ALA A 283 37.09 -21.15 2.53
N LYS A 284 37.67 -20.60 3.60
CA LYS A 284 39.09 -20.26 3.66
C LYS A 284 40.00 -21.49 3.54
N GLN A 285 39.66 -22.59 4.22
CA GLN A 285 40.49 -23.79 4.31
C GLN A 285 40.42 -24.69 3.06
N ASN A 286 39.32 -24.65 2.31
CA ASN A 286 39.08 -25.55 1.17
C ASN A 286 39.34 -24.87 -0.19
N THR A 287 39.59 -25.69 -1.21
CA THR A 287 39.63 -25.26 -2.63
C THR A 287 38.21 -24.98 -3.14
N LEU A 288 38.10 -24.35 -4.33
CA LEU A 288 36.79 -24.07 -4.93
C LEU A 288 36.05 -25.38 -5.26
N GLU A 289 36.77 -26.35 -5.81
CA GLU A 289 36.22 -27.65 -6.20
C GLU A 289 35.69 -28.42 -4.97
N GLU A 290 36.48 -28.48 -3.90
CA GLU A 290 36.06 -29.11 -2.63
C GLU A 290 34.87 -28.38 -2.01
N LEU A 291 34.87 -27.04 -2.03
CA LEU A 291 33.77 -26.24 -1.49
C LEU A 291 32.47 -26.47 -2.25
N VAL A 292 32.51 -26.47 -3.59
CA VAL A 292 31.32 -26.71 -4.43
C VAL A 292 30.81 -28.12 -4.23
N LEU A 293 31.69 -29.12 -4.28
CA LEU A 293 31.31 -30.52 -4.06
C LEU A 293 30.66 -30.70 -2.69
N TYR A 294 31.23 -30.10 -1.64
CA TYR A 294 30.68 -30.16 -0.30
C TYR A 294 29.27 -29.58 -0.24
N LEU A 295 29.03 -28.40 -0.82
CA LEU A 295 27.72 -27.75 -0.84
C LEU A 295 26.68 -28.58 -1.61
N GLU A 296 27.09 -29.25 -2.69
CA GLU A 296 26.20 -30.10 -3.49
C GLU A 296 25.81 -31.38 -2.74
N GLU A 297 26.78 -32.02 -2.06
CA GLU A 297 26.57 -33.30 -1.36
C GLU A 297 25.89 -33.13 0.01
N ASN A 298 26.09 -32.00 0.69
CA ASN A 298 25.64 -31.79 2.07
C ASN A 298 24.40 -30.88 2.20
N ALA A 299 23.95 -30.25 1.10
CA ALA A 299 22.71 -29.48 1.10
C ALA A 299 21.47 -30.40 1.06
N LYS A 300 20.79 -30.50 2.21
CA LYS A 300 19.59 -31.30 2.40
C LYS A 300 18.32 -30.47 2.23
N ASP A 301 17.23 -31.10 1.82
CA ASP A 301 15.92 -30.44 1.90
C ASP A 301 15.54 -30.18 3.38
N PHE A 302 14.68 -29.19 3.63
CA PHE A 302 14.30 -28.85 5.01
C PHE A 302 13.63 -30.00 5.77
N ILE A 303 12.90 -30.88 5.10
CA ILE A 303 12.30 -32.08 5.70
C ILE A 303 13.39 -33.03 6.17
N GLU A 304 14.33 -33.36 5.28
CA GLU A 304 15.47 -34.22 5.59
C GLU A 304 16.34 -33.62 6.70
N PHE A 305 16.57 -32.31 6.65
CA PHE A 305 17.34 -31.60 7.67
C PHE A 305 16.66 -31.68 9.04
N LYS A 306 15.37 -31.33 9.13
CA LYS A 306 14.60 -31.42 10.39
C LYS A 306 14.54 -32.85 10.92
N ALA A 307 14.39 -33.84 10.04
CA ALA A 307 14.41 -35.24 10.42
C ALA A 307 15.79 -35.68 10.96
N SER A 308 16.88 -35.25 10.30
CA SER A 308 18.24 -35.59 10.72
C SER A 308 18.62 -35.04 12.10
N LEU A 309 18.14 -33.84 12.45
CA LEU A 309 18.38 -33.23 13.77
C LEU A 309 17.83 -34.09 14.93
N LEU A 310 16.81 -34.89 14.66
CA LEU A 310 16.05 -35.62 15.68
C LEU A 310 16.17 -37.13 15.59
N MET A 311 16.71 -37.69 14.51
CA MET A 311 17.19 -39.07 14.57
C MET A 311 18.29 -39.20 15.64
N ASP A 312 19.10 -38.16 15.86
CA ASP A 312 20.14 -38.17 16.88
C ASP A 312 19.59 -37.93 18.31
N GLU A 313 18.57 -37.07 18.48
CA GLU A 313 18.02 -36.72 19.81
C GLU A 313 16.78 -37.51 20.26
N ALA A 314 16.01 -38.08 19.32
CA ALA A 314 14.69 -38.66 19.55
C ALA A 314 14.57 -40.15 19.21
N ALA A 315 15.64 -40.83 18.76
CA ALA A 315 15.63 -42.29 18.50
C ALA A 315 15.15 -43.13 19.71
N SER A 316 15.12 -42.56 20.92
CA SER A 316 14.70 -43.22 22.16
C SER A 316 13.45 -42.63 22.83
N ASP A 317 12.81 -41.58 22.28
CA ASP A 317 11.64 -40.93 22.89
C ASP A 317 10.47 -40.73 21.89
N PRO A 318 9.39 -41.53 21.99
CA PRO A 318 8.21 -41.40 21.15
C PRO A 318 7.51 -40.03 21.22
N ILE A 319 7.59 -39.33 22.36
CA ILE A 319 6.93 -38.02 22.54
C ILE A 319 7.67 -36.97 21.71
N LYS A 320 8.99 -36.94 21.78
CA LYS A 320 9.81 -36.03 20.97
C LYS A 320 9.65 -36.30 19.47
N LYS A 321 9.54 -37.57 19.07
CA LYS A 321 9.24 -37.93 17.67
C LYS A 321 7.89 -37.34 17.23
N ALA A 322 6.86 -37.42 18.06
CA ALA A 322 5.55 -36.86 17.75
C ALA A 322 5.56 -35.33 17.65
N ASP A 323 6.30 -34.64 18.54
CA ASP A 323 6.42 -33.18 18.53
C ASP A 323 7.15 -32.69 17.26
N LEU A 324 8.22 -33.38 16.85
CA LEU A 324 8.89 -33.09 15.58
C LEU A 324 7.96 -33.21 14.38
N ILE A 325 7.22 -34.32 14.30
CA ILE A 325 6.31 -34.54 13.18
C ILE A 325 5.31 -33.39 13.11
N ARG A 326 4.80 -32.90 14.25
CA ARG A 326 3.94 -31.71 14.27
C ARG A 326 4.68 -30.47 13.75
N ASP A 327 5.91 -30.23 14.18
CA ASP A 327 6.71 -29.08 13.72
C ASP A 327 7.00 -29.14 12.21
N MET A 328 7.27 -30.32 11.65
CA MET A 328 7.45 -30.52 10.21
C MET A 328 6.15 -30.25 9.45
N VAL A 329 5.01 -30.76 9.93
CA VAL A 329 3.70 -30.49 9.32
C VAL A 329 3.35 -29.01 9.40
N VAL A 330 3.70 -28.31 10.49
CA VAL A 330 3.56 -26.85 10.60
C VAL A 330 4.38 -26.14 9.52
N SER A 331 5.64 -26.52 9.29
CA SER A 331 6.43 -25.94 8.19
C SER A 331 5.82 -26.21 6.81
N ILE A 332 5.38 -27.45 6.55
CA ILE A 332 4.70 -27.80 5.30
C ILE A 332 3.43 -26.96 5.12
N SER A 333 2.71 -26.68 6.21
CA SER A 333 1.48 -25.87 6.16
C SER A 333 1.71 -24.45 5.66
N LYS A 334 2.92 -23.89 5.85
CA LYS A 334 3.30 -22.54 5.40
C LYS A 334 3.51 -22.42 3.90
N ILE A 335 3.78 -23.52 3.20
CA ILE A 335 3.98 -23.51 1.75
C ILE A 335 2.71 -22.97 1.06
N PRO A 336 2.76 -22.05 0.08
CA PRO A 336 1.54 -21.60 -0.60
C PRO A 336 1.00 -22.63 -1.59
N ASP A 337 1.89 -23.36 -2.27
CA ASP A 337 1.58 -24.31 -3.33
C ASP A 337 1.04 -25.64 -2.78
N ARG A 338 -0.17 -26.02 -3.22
CA ARG A 338 -0.85 -27.25 -2.76
C ARG A 338 -0.19 -28.54 -3.25
N ILE A 339 0.34 -28.55 -4.47
CA ILE A 339 1.01 -29.73 -5.04
C ILE A 339 2.33 -29.96 -4.31
N LYS A 340 3.10 -28.90 -4.06
CA LYS A 340 4.31 -28.99 -3.24
C LYS A 340 4.02 -29.50 -1.84
N LYS A 341 2.94 -29.03 -1.18
CA LYS A 341 2.52 -29.57 0.12
C LYS A 341 2.30 -31.07 0.07
N GLU A 342 1.56 -31.55 -0.93
CA GLU A 342 1.24 -32.97 -1.06
C GLU A 342 2.51 -33.82 -1.17
N ILE A 343 3.44 -33.41 -2.03
CA ILE A 343 4.73 -34.09 -2.20
C ILE A 343 5.54 -34.08 -0.88
N TYR A 344 5.62 -32.94 -0.20
CA TYR A 344 6.35 -32.85 1.06
C TYR A 344 5.70 -33.66 2.20
N VAL A 345 4.37 -33.81 2.21
CA VAL A 345 3.68 -34.71 3.14
C VAL A 345 4.07 -36.17 2.87
N GLN A 346 4.11 -36.58 1.61
CA GLN A 346 4.53 -37.95 1.22
C GLN A 346 5.97 -38.24 1.63
N GLU A 347 6.91 -37.33 1.36
CA GLU A 347 8.31 -37.48 1.78
C GLU A 347 8.45 -37.49 3.31
N CYS A 348 7.73 -36.62 4.02
CA CYS A 348 7.70 -36.61 5.48
C CYS A 348 7.15 -37.94 6.05
N ALA A 349 6.10 -38.51 5.46
CA ALA A 349 5.52 -39.79 5.86
C ALA A 349 6.53 -40.93 5.74
N LYS A 350 7.25 -40.96 4.61
CA LYS A 350 8.28 -41.96 4.31
C LYS A 350 9.48 -41.86 5.24
N ILE A 351 10.01 -40.66 5.47
CA ILE A 351 11.18 -40.45 6.34
C ILE A 351 10.86 -40.78 7.80
N MET A 352 9.66 -40.41 8.26
CA MET A 352 9.27 -40.57 9.67
C MET A 352 8.60 -41.91 9.98
N ASP A 353 8.39 -42.76 8.97
CA ASP A 353 7.69 -44.05 9.06
C ASP A 353 6.31 -43.89 9.73
N ILE A 354 5.47 -43.05 9.14
CA ILE A 354 4.12 -42.74 9.61
C ILE A 354 3.13 -42.71 8.43
N SER A 355 1.87 -43.03 8.68
CA SER A 355 0.83 -43.00 7.65
C SER A 355 0.59 -41.57 7.13
N GLU A 356 0.57 -41.41 5.81
CA GLU A 356 0.20 -40.18 5.11
C GLU A 356 -1.16 -39.63 5.57
N ALA A 357 -2.14 -40.52 5.78
CA ALA A 357 -3.48 -40.13 6.22
C ALA A 357 -3.46 -39.37 7.56
N VAL A 358 -2.57 -39.74 8.48
CA VAL A 358 -2.39 -39.06 9.76
C VAL A 358 -1.81 -37.66 9.54
N LEU A 359 -0.80 -37.52 8.68
CA LEU A 359 -0.19 -36.23 8.38
C LEU A 359 -1.17 -35.28 7.67
N PHE A 360 -1.92 -35.75 6.67
CA PHE A 360 -2.95 -34.95 6.00
C PHE A 360 -4.06 -34.51 6.97
N SER A 361 -4.47 -35.40 7.90
CA SER A 361 -5.45 -35.02 8.92
C SER A 361 -4.93 -33.93 9.86
N THR A 362 -3.66 -33.99 10.23
CA THR A 362 -2.99 -32.99 11.08
C THR A 362 -2.84 -31.66 10.34
N LEU A 363 -2.43 -31.70 9.07
CA LEU A 363 -2.35 -30.52 8.19
C LEU A 363 -3.72 -29.83 8.07
N ALA A 364 -4.81 -30.59 7.90
CA ALA A 364 -6.17 -30.06 7.83
C ALA A 364 -6.62 -29.44 9.16
N GLN A 365 -6.23 -30.01 10.31
CA GLN A 365 -6.51 -29.42 11.63
C GLN A 365 -5.78 -28.09 11.83
N ILE A 366 -4.50 -28.01 11.44
CA ILE A 366 -3.72 -26.77 11.50
C ILE A 366 -4.36 -25.70 10.61
N GLY A 367 -4.72 -26.04 9.36
CA GLY A 367 -5.39 -25.10 8.46
C GLY A 367 -6.72 -24.57 9.01
N ARG A 368 -7.53 -25.40 9.68
CA ARG A 368 -8.76 -24.96 10.35
C ARG A 368 -8.48 -24.04 11.53
N LYS A 369 -7.44 -24.33 12.31
CA LYS A 369 -7.01 -23.50 13.45
C LYS A 369 -6.53 -22.13 12.97
N ASP A 370 -5.70 -22.08 11.92
CA ASP A 370 -5.23 -20.83 11.32
C ASP A 370 -6.39 -19.99 10.76
N LEU A 371 -7.38 -20.62 10.11
CA LEU A 371 -8.61 -19.93 9.69
C LEU A 371 -9.42 -19.38 10.88
N GLN A 372 -9.52 -20.13 11.99
CA GLN A 372 -10.19 -19.66 13.20
C GLN A 372 -9.41 -18.54 13.92
N GLU A 373 -8.08 -18.63 13.94
CA GLU A 373 -7.21 -17.61 14.53
C GLU A 373 -7.16 -16.35 13.68
N ALA A 374 -7.10 -16.46 12.35
CA ALA A 374 -7.23 -15.35 11.42
C ALA A 374 -8.60 -14.67 11.57
N ASN A 375 -9.69 -15.44 11.70
CA ASN A 375 -11.02 -14.88 11.97
C ASN A 375 -11.10 -14.20 13.35
N LYS A 376 -10.46 -14.76 14.37
CA LYS A 376 -10.37 -14.13 15.71
C LYS A 376 -9.48 -12.89 15.71
N ALA A 377 -8.37 -12.91 14.99
CA ALA A 377 -7.44 -11.79 14.85
C ALA A 377 -8.09 -10.66 14.06
N TYR A 378 -8.80 -10.97 12.97
CA TYR A 378 -9.65 -10.03 12.24
C TYR A 378 -10.73 -9.42 13.14
N GLN A 379 -11.40 -10.22 13.97
CA GLN A 379 -12.35 -9.73 14.99
C GLN A 379 -11.68 -8.94 16.12
N LYS A 380 -10.38 -9.12 16.37
CA LYS A 380 -9.60 -8.45 17.44
C LYS A 380 -8.95 -7.15 16.95
N GLU A 381 -8.49 -7.09 15.70
CA GLU A 381 -8.14 -5.85 15.00
C GLU A 381 -9.36 -4.94 14.84
N GLN A 382 -10.54 -5.51 14.56
CA GLN A 382 -11.81 -4.76 14.63
C GLN A 382 -12.13 -4.22 16.03
N LYS A 383 -11.64 -4.85 17.11
CA LYS A 383 -11.80 -4.35 18.49
C LYS A 383 -10.70 -3.36 18.91
N ALA A 384 -9.52 -3.42 18.31
CA ALA A 384 -8.40 -2.49 18.58
C ALA A 384 -8.61 -1.12 17.91
N PHE A 385 -9.39 -1.08 16.83
CA PHE A 385 -10.13 0.12 16.44
C PHE A 385 -11.39 0.23 17.31
N GLU A 386 -11.24 0.68 18.57
CA GLU A 386 -12.31 1.45 19.19
C GLU A 386 -12.41 2.77 18.43
N VAL A 387 -13.10 2.70 17.29
CA VAL A 387 -13.71 3.82 16.62
C VAL A 387 -14.49 4.56 17.70
N ILE A 388 -14.07 5.79 18.02
CA ILE A 388 -14.94 6.81 18.61
C ILE A 388 -16.26 6.63 17.89
N ARG A 389 -17.31 6.15 18.58
CA ARG A 389 -18.61 5.85 17.98
C ARG A 389 -18.96 7.00 17.05
N GLN A 390 -18.79 6.78 15.74
CA GLN A 390 -19.47 7.61 14.78
C GLN A 390 -20.92 7.27 15.03
N GLU A 391 -21.65 8.24 15.57
CA GLU A 391 -23.09 8.25 15.53
C GLU A 391 -23.50 7.75 14.14
N GLN A 392 -24.42 6.80 14.11
CA GLN A 392 -25.04 6.38 12.85
C GLN A 392 -25.40 7.66 12.12
N LYS A 393 -24.74 7.94 10.98
CA LYS A 393 -25.16 9.06 10.15
C LYS A 393 -26.65 8.85 9.92
N PRO A 394 -27.51 9.81 10.32
CA PRO A 394 -28.95 9.63 10.18
C PRO A 394 -29.22 9.31 8.72
N LYS A 395 -29.98 8.24 8.48
CA LYS A 395 -30.43 7.89 7.13
C LYS A 395 -31.18 9.12 6.61
N VAL A 396 -30.61 9.81 5.61
CA VAL A 396 -31.23 11.01 5.05
C VAL A 396 -32.57 10.62 4.48
N ASP A 397 -33.64 11.23 5.00
CA ASP A 397 -34.99 11.01 4.51
C ASP A 397 -35.16 11.80 3.20
N MET A 398 -35.05 11.08 2.07
CA MET A 398 -35.10 11.67 0.74
C MET A 398 -36.43 12.40 0.47
N GLN A 399 -37.54 11.93 1.05
CA GLN A 399 -38.83 12.57 0.90
C GLN A 399 -38.88 13.91 1.62
N TYR A 400 -38.39 13.93 2.86
CA TYR A 400 -38.27 15.15 3.65
C TYR A 400 -37.43 16.22 2.94
N GLU A 401 -36.31 15.83 2.33
CA GLU A 401 -35.45 16.74 1.58
C GLU A 401 -36.15 17.34 0.35
N LEU A 402 -36.89 16.53 -0.41
CA LEU A 402 -37.62 16.97 -1.60
C LEU A 402 -38.81 17.87 -1.23
N GLU A 403 -39.59 17.50 -0.22
CA GLU A 403 -40.69 18.32 0.30
C GLU A 403 -40.18 19.67 0.80
N ARG A 404 -39.07 19.67 1.56
CA ARG A 404 -38.43 20.92 2.01
C ARG A 404 -38.01 21.79 0.83
N LYS A 405 -37.46 21.19 -0.23
CA LYS A 405 -37.00 21.93 -1.42
C LYS A 405 -38.17 22.59 -2.16
N ILE A 406 -39.35 21.95 -2.21
CA ILE A 406 -40.56 22.57 -2.78
C ILE A 406 -40.96 23.82 -1.96
N ILE A 407 -40.98 23.73 -0.64
CA ILE A 407 -41.29 24.88 0.24
C ILE A 407 -40.26 26.00 0.04
N GLU A 408 -38.99 25.66 -0.06
CA GLU A 408 -37.91 26.62 -0.34
C GLU A 408 -38.13 27.35 -1.67
N ILE A 409 -38.44 26.61 -2.74
CA ILE A 409 -38.71 27.18 -4.07
C ILE A 409 -39.93 28.12 -4.02
N LEU A 410 -41.00 27.75 -3.31
CA LEU A 410 -42.18 28.60 -3.16
C LEU A 410 -41.87 29.90 -2.42
N LEU A 411 -41.05 29.84 -1.36
CA LEU A 411 -40.65 31.01 -0.57
C LEU A 411 -39.74 31.97 -1.35
N LEU A 412 -38.79 31.44 -2.13
CA LEU A 412 -37.79 32.24 -2.83
C LEU A 412 -38.27 32.72 -4.20
N TYR A 413 -38.97 31.86 -4.94
CA TYR A 413 -39.26 32.05 -6.36
C TYR A 413 -40.73 31.98 -6.70
N GLY A 414 -41.64 31.74 -5.73
CA GLY A 414 -43.05 31.50 -5.99
C GLY A 414 -43.72 32.53 -6.89
N ASN A 415 -43.45 33.83 -6.67
CA ASN A 415 -44.07 34.93 -7.41
C ASN A 415 -43.36 35.29 -8.75
N ILE A 416 -42.30 34.56 -9.13
CA ILE A 416 -41.57 34.78 -10.38
C ILE A 416 -42.34 34.12 -11.53
N ILE A 417 -42.37 34.79 -12.69
CA ILE A 417 -42.91 34.24 -13.93
C ILE A 417 -41.78 33.58 -14.70
N GLU A 418 -41.93 32.30 -15.01
CA GLU A 418 -40.93 31.50 -15.72
C GLU A 418 -41.53 30.78 -16.94
N ASP A 419 -40.66 30.39 -17.86
CA ASP A 419 -40.98 29.55 -19.01
C ASP A 419 -40.87 28.07 -18.62
N PHE A 420 -41.98 27.33 -18.69
CA PHE A 420 -42.04 25.90 -18.40
C PHE A 420 -42.27 25.09 -19.67
N GLU A 421 -41.45 24.06 -19.88
CA GLU A 421 -41.55 23.13 -21.01
C GLU A 421 -42.32 21.88 -20.60
N ASP A 422 -43.57 21.75 -21.06
CA ASP A 422 -44.39 20.55 -20.88
C ASP A 422 -44.46 19.73 -22.17
N LEU A 423 -44.42 18.41 -22.06
CA LEU A 423 -44.55 17.50 -23.19
C LEU A 423 -46.01 17.10 -23.36
N ILE A 424 -46.65 17.52 -24.45
CA ILE A 424 -48.03 17.16 -24.78
C ILE A 424 -48.09 16.16 -25.93
N LEU A 425 -49.07 15.25 -25.87
CA LEU A 425 -49.34 14.30 -26.94
C LEU A 425 -50.10 15.02 -28.06
N LYS A 426 -49.47 15.18 -29.24
CA LYS A 426 -50.14 15.64 -30.46
C LYS A 426 -50.13 14.57 -31.53
N GLU A 427 -51.19 14.52 -32.30
CA GLU A 427 -51.30 13.66 -33.47
C GLU A 427 -50.51 14.30 -34.63
N ASN A 428 -49.53 13.57 -35.17
CA ASN A 428 -48.79 14.01 -36.35
C ASN A 428 -49.65 13.90 -37.61
N GLU A 429 -49.16 14.42 -38.75
CA GLU A 429 -49.88 14.39 -40.04
C GLU A 429 -50.24 12.96 -40.53
N GLU A 430 -49.68 11.91 -39.91
CA GLU A 430 -49.91 10.50 -40.23
C GLU A 430 -50.85 9.78 -39.22
N GLY A 431 -51.44 10.50 -38.27
CA GLY A 431 -52.36 9.93 -37.28
C GLY A 431 -51.70 9.26 -36.07
N GLN A 432 -50.40 9.47 -35.85
CA GLN A 432 -49.66 8.91 -34.72
C GLN A 432 -49.42 9.95 -33.62
N LEU A 433 -49.66 9.56 -32.37
CA LEU A 433 -49.44 10.41 -31.20
C LEU A 433 -47.95 10.53 -30.88
N ILE A 434 -47.38 11.72 -31.05
CA ILE A 434 -46.01 12.08 -30.69
C ILE A 434 -46.00 13.08 -29.53
N LEU A 435 -44.99 13.01 -28.67
CA LEU A 435 -44.78 13.98 -27.58
C LEU A 435 -44.04 15.20 -28.14
N GLU A 436 -44.71 16.34 -28.19
CA GLU A 436 -44.10 17.62 -28.58
C GLU A 436 -43.92 18.52 -27.35
N PRO A 437 -42.76 19.19 -27.19
CA PRO A 437 -42.56 20.17 -26.13
C PRO A 437 -43.32 21.45 -26.45
N VAL A 438 -44.12 21.90 -25.48
CA VAL A 438 -44.82 23.19 -25.51
C VAL A 438 -44.35 24.01 -24.33
N VAL A 439 -43.76 25.16 -24.64
CA VAL A 439 -43.32 26.14 -23.65
C VAL A 439 -44.48 27.06 -23.33
N HIS A 440 -44.81 27.21 -22.05
CA HIS A 440 -45.82 28.15 -21.57
C HIS A 440 -45.29 28.95 -20.39
N LYS A 441 -45.79 30.18 -20.23
CA LYS A 441 -45.43 31.07 -19.12
C LYS A 441 -46.43 30.93 -17.99
N ALA A 442 -45.93 30.63 -16.80
CA ALA A 442 -46.73 30.56 -15.58
C ALA A 442 -45.94 31.12 -14.40
N LYS A 443 -46.63 31.52 -13.33
CA LYS A 443 -45.93 31.77 -12.07
C LYS A 443 -45.47 30.44 -11.48
N VAL A 444 -44.30 30.45 -10.83
CA VAL A 444 -43.73 29.24 -10.20
C VAL A 444 -44.70 28.58 -9.22
N PHE A 445 -45.39 29.38 -8.40
CA PHE A 445 -46.35 28.82 -7.44
C PHE A 445 -47.59 28.20 -8.12
N GLU A 446 -48.06 28.77 -9.23
CA GLU A 446 -49.19 28.24 -9.99
C GLU A 446 -48.82 26.89 -10.62
N LYS A 447 -47.62 26.79 -11.20
CA LYS A 447 -47.11 25.53 -11.77
C LYS A 447 -46.97 24.44 -10.71
N ILE A 448 -46.35 24.75 -9.57
CA ILE A 448 -46.21 23.79 -8.46
C ILE A 448 -47.59 23.37 -7.93
N TYR A 449 -48.52 24.31 -7.78
CA TYR A 449 -49.88 24.02 -7.32
C TYR A 449 -50.62 23.09 -8.28
N MET A 450 -50.61 23.38 -9.58
CA MET A 450 -51.24 22.53 -10.60
C MET A 450 -50.60 21.14 -10.66
N ASP A 451 -49.26 21.05 -10.70
CA ASP A 451 -48.57 19.77 -10.82
C ASP A 451 -48.82 18.85 -9.60
N LEU A 452 -48.90 19.41 -8.39
CA LEU A 452 -49.22 18.64 -7.18
C LEU A 452 -50.70 18.26 -7.11
N GLN A 453 -51.59 19.14 -7.56
CA GLN A 453 -53.02 18.88 -7.55
C GLN A 453 -53.43 17.83 -8.60
N ASP A 454 -52.88 17.91 -9.81
CA ASP A 454 -53.13 16.95 -10.89
C ASP A 454 -52.75 15.51 -10.49
N ASP A 455 -51.73 15.38 -9.63
CA ASP A 455 -51.28 14.08 -9.10
C ASP A 455 -51.93 13.69 -7.77
N GLU A 456 -52.83 14.49 -7.22
CA GLU A 456 -53.42 14.33 -5.88
C GLU A 456 -52.36 14.13 -4.77
N MET A 457 -51.22 14.84 -4.88
CA MET A 457 -50.10 14.70 -3.95
C MET A 457 -50.28 15.56 -2.69
N GLU A 458 -50.05 14.95 -1.53
CA GLU A 458 -49.99 15.64 -0.24
C GLU A 458 -48.61 15.51 0.42
N PHE A 459 -48.16 16.59 1.06
CA PHE A 459 -46.96 16.60 1.89
C PHE A 459 -47.12 15.66 3.09
N THR A 460 -46.16 14.76 3.30
CA THR A 460 -46.17 13.83 4.44
C THR A 460 -45.81 14.52 5.74
N ASN A 461 -44.97 15.56 5.69
CA ASN A 461 -44.67 16.36 6.86
C ASN A 461 -45.79 17.40 7.14
N GLU A 462 -46.39 17.34 8.33
CA GLU A 462 -47.48 18.26 8.75
C GLU A 462 -47.06 19.73 8.71
N ASN A 463 -45.80 20.05 9.08
CA ASN A 463 -45.31 21.42 9.05
C ASN A 463 -45.20 21.94 7.62
N PHE A 464 -44.64 21.14 6.70
CA PHE A 464 -44.54 21.53 5.29
C PHE A 464 -45.91 21.65 4.64
N ARG A 465 -46.86 20.79 5.00
CA ARG A 465 -48.25 20.88 4.54
C ARG A 465 -48.89 22.20 4.95
N ASN A 466 -48.77 22.58 6.22
CA ASN A 466 -49.34 23.84 6.72
C ASN A 466 -48.65 25.06 6.09
N LEU A 467 -47.32 25.01 5.96
CA LEU A 467 -46.53 26.04 5.27
C LEU A 467 -46.95 26.20 3.81
N TYR A 468 -47.09 25.09 3.07
CA TYR A 468 -47.51 25.07 1.68
C TYR A 468 -48.84 25.82 1.49
N TYR A 469 -49.89 25.43 2.22
CA TYR A 469 -51.20 26.07 2.08
C TYR A 469 -51.16 27.55 2.44
N THR A 470 -50.41 27.92 3.49
CA THR A 470 -50.27 29.31 3.92
C THR A 470 -49.52 30.16 2.89
N ILE A 471 -48.46 29.61 2.28
CA ILE A 471 -47.69 30.28 1.22
C ILE A 471 -48.55 30.47 -0.03
N ILE A 472 -49.26 29.42 -0.47
CA ILE A 472 -50.14 29.49 -1.64
C ILE A 472 -51.29 30.49 -1.44
N ASP A 473 -51.93 30.49 -0.27
CA ASP A 473 -52.99 31.47 0.03
C ASP A 473 -52.45 32.91 0.01
N THR A 474 -51.27 33.12 0.61
CA THR A 474 -50.63 34.45 0.60
C THR A 474 -50.25 34.90 -0.81
N LEU A 475 -49.66 34.02 -1.62
CA LEU A 475 -49.26 34.32 -3.00
C LEU A 475 -50.46 34.58 -3.93
N ASN A 476 -51.62 33.97 -3.65
CA ASN A 476 -52.86 34.25 -4.36
C ASN A 476 -53.47 35.61 -3.99
N GLN A 477 -53.33 36.04 -2.75
CA GLN A 477 -53.91 37.29 -2.25
C GLN A 477 -53.00 38.52 -2.48
N ASP A 478 -51.68 38.33 -2.52
CA ASP A 478 -50.69 39.40 -2.57
C ASP A 478 -49.75 39.28 -3.79
N PRO A 479 -49.96 40.10 -4.84
CA PRO A 479 -49.11 40.13 -6.02
C PRO A 479 -47.69 40.65 -5.77
N GLU A 480 -47.41 41.33 -4.65
CA GLU A 480 -46.08 41.84 -4.26
C GLU A 480 -45.48 41.04 -3.09
N PHE A 481 -45.70 39.73 -3.07
CA PHE A 481 -45.18 38.84 -2.03
C PHE A 481 -43.71 39.11 -1.70
N ALA A 482 -43.47 39.55 -0.45
CA ALA A 482 -42.14 39.75 0.10
C ALA A 482 -41.92 38.79 1.28
N LEU A 483 -40.83 38.02 1.21
CA LEU A 483 -40.48 37.00 2.21
C LEU A 483 -40.41 37.57 3.64
N LYS A 484 -39.91 38.81 3.79
CA LYS A 484 -39.79 39.49 5.09
C LYS A 484 -41.15 39.76 5.73
N ASP A 485 -42.16 40.09 4.93
CA ASP A 485 -43.50 40.37 5.42
C ASP A 485 -44.25 39.08 5.75
N PHE A 486 -43.99 38.01 4.99
CA PHE A 486 -44.52 36.68 5.26
C PHE A 486 -44.06 36.14 6.63
N VAL A 487 -42.75 36.17 6.91
CA VAL A 487 -42.18 35.68 8.19
C VAL A 487 -42.76 36.42 9.40
N ASN A 488 -43.12 37.69 9.25
CA ASN A 488 -43.70 38.50 10.32
C ASN A 488 -45.21 38.25 10.54
N ARG A 489 -45.91 37.63 9.58
CA ARG A 489 -47.37 37.37 9.64
C ARG A 489 -47.72 35.97 10.12
N VAL A 490 -46.81 35.01 9.95
CA VAL A 490 -47.01 33.61 10.38
C VAL A 490 -46.71 33.43 11.87
N ASP A 491 -47.15 32.30 12.43
CA ASP A 491 -46.85 31.97 13.83
C ASP A 491 -45.35 31.75 14.08
N GLN A 492 -44.96 31.75 15.35
CA GLN A 492 -43.55 31.66 15.75
C GLN A 492 -42.89 30.35 15.34
N GLU A 493 -43.67 29.27 15.21
CA GLU A 493 -43.17 27.94 14.83
C GLU A 493 -42.90 27.86 13.32
N MET A 494 -43.81 28.35 12.49
CA MET A 494 -43.63 28.48 11.04
C MET A 494 -42.51 29.45 10.69
N ALA A 495 -42.42 30.60 11.37
CA ALA A 495 -41.33 31.56 11.17
C ALA A 495 -39.95 30.94 11.43
N SER A 496 -39.84 30.09 12.47
CA SER A 496 -38.60 29.36 12.79
C SER A 496 -38.25 28.34 11.70
N ASN A 497 -39.23 27.58 11.22
CA ASN A 497 -39.05 26.61 10.15
C ASN A 497 -38.62 27.29 8.83
N VAL A 498 -39.27 28.38 8.43
CA VAL A 498 -38.91 29.17 7.24
C VAL A 498 -37.47 29.67 7.34
N THR A 499 -37.09 30.24 8.49
CA THR A 499 -35.73 30.75 8.71
C THR A 499 -34.69 29.63 8.62
N SER A 500 -34.98 28.46 9.19
CA SER A 500 -34.08 27.32 9.11
C SER A 500 -33.90 26.77 7.69
N ILE A 501 -34.97 26.78 6.87
CA ILE A 501 -34.91 26.34 5.47
C ILE A 501 -34.00 27.29 4.69
N LEU A 502 -34.18 28.60 4.84
CA LEU A 502 -33.40 29.62 4.12
C LEU A 502 -31.92 29.62 4.52
N MET A 503 -31.61 29.53 5.82
CA MET A 503 -30.22 29.46 6.30
C MET A 503 -29.46 28.23 5.80
N ASN A 504 -30.16 27.12 5.54
CA ASN A 504 -29.54 25.92 5.00
C ASN A 504 -29.22 26.04 3.49
N ASP A 505 -29.98 26.82 2.71
CA ASP A 505 -29.64 27.09 1.30
C ASP A 505 -28.40 27.98 1.17
N GLU A 506 -28.25 28.99 2.04
CA GLU A 506 -27.07 29.87 2.05
C GLU A 506 -25.78 29.17 2.49
N ARG A 507 -25.89 28.04 3.19
CA ARG A 507 -24.75 27.31 3.78
C ARG A 507 -23.81 26.69 2.75
N TYR A 508 -24.28 26.47 1.53
CA TYR A 508 -23.55 25.76 0.47
C TYR A 508 -23.57 26.56 -0.85
N GLN A 509 -23.06 27.79 -0.82
CA GLN A 509 -22.66 28.47 -2.06
C GLN A 509 -21.29 27.95 -2.52
N LEU A 510 -21.23 27.47 -3.76
CA LEU A 510 -19.98 27.06 -4.40
C LEU A 510 -19.17 28.32 -4.74
N HIS A 511 -18.26 28.72 -3.84
CA HIS A 511 -17.37 29.86 -4.10
C HIS A 511 -16.26 29.51 -5.09
N ASP A 512 -15.88 30.48 -5.92
CA ASP A 512 -14.56 30.57 -6.57
C ASP A 512 -14.29 29.59 -7.74
N TRP A 513 -15.34 29.11 -8.43
CA TRP A 513 -15.20 28.23 -9.60
C TRP A 513 -14.76 28.95 -10.89
N GLU A 514 -14.95 30.27 -10.98
CA GLU A 514 -14.48 31.07 -12.11
C GLU A 514 -12.96 30.98 -12.32
N ARG A 515 -12.19 30.80 -11.23
CA ARG A 515 -10.73 30.55 -11.29
C ARG A 515 -10.36 29.25 -12.01
N LYS A 516 -11.30 28.33 -12.16
CA LYS A 516 -11.13 27.04 -12.86
C LYS A 516 -11.74 27.05 -14.27
N ASN A 517 -12.12 28.22 -14.81
CA ASN A 517 -12.77 28.34 -16.12
C ASN A 517 -14.08 27.53 -16.25
N ILE A 518 -14.73 27.26 -15.12
CA ILE A 518 -16.05 26.65 -15.04
C ILE A 518 -16.98 27.75 -14.59
N PHE A 519 -17.99 28.06 -15.40
CA PHE A 519 -19.03 29.04 -15.11
C PHE A 519 -20.31 28.26 -14.82
N PRO A 520 -20.60 27.91 -13.54
CA PRO A 520 -21.86 27.30 -13.19
C PRO A 520 -23.00 28.23 -13.65
N LYS A 521 -24.04 27.67 -14.25
CA LYS A 521 -25.24 28.46 -14.53
C LYS A 521 -25.82 28.94 -13.19
N GLU A 522 -26.13 30.23 -13.11
CA GLU A 522 -26.73 30.82 -11.92
C GLU A 522 -28.14 30.22 -11.66
N LYS A 523 -28.54 30.11 -10.39
CA LYS A 523 -29.82 29.47 -9.98
C LYS A 523 -31.05 30.16 -10.60
N ASP A 524 -30.94 31.45 -10.90
CA ASP A 524 -31.98 32.28 -11.54
C ASP A 524 -32.20 31.94 -13.03
N GLN A 525 -31.18 31.44 -13.74
CA GLN A 525 -31.27 31.04 -15.15
C GLN A 525 -31.86 29.63 -15.36
N THR A 526 -32.21 28.93 -14.27
CA THR A 526 -32.66 27.52 -14.30
C THR A 526 -33.86 27.25 -13.39
N ILE A 527 -34.59 28.27 -12.93
CA ILE A 527 -35.72 28.12 -11.99
C ILE A 527 -36.77 27.15 -12.53
N GLY A 528 -37.20 27.31 -13.79
CA GLY A 528 -38.17 26.40 -14.43
C GLY A 528 -37.69 24.93 -14.47
N GLN A 529 -36.40 24.72 -14.71
CA GLN A 529 -35.77 23.39 -14.68
C GLN A 529 -35.71 22.84 -13.25
N LEU A 530 -35.31 23.65 -12.27
CA LEU A 530 -35.24 23.28 -10.85
C LEU A 530 -36.61 22.84 -10.31
N VAL A 531 -37.67 23.59 -10.61
CA VAL A 531 -39.05 23.25 -10.24
C VAL A 531 -39.43 21.91 -10.85
N SER A 532 -39.25 21.77 -12.16
CA SER A 532 -39.62 20.56 -12.90
C SER A 532 -38.86 19.32 -12.40
N GLU A 533 -37.55 19.43 -12.18
CA GLU A 533 -36.72 18.34 -11.68
C GLU A 533 -37.06 17.94 -10.25
N THR A 534 -37.41 18.90 -9.39
CA THR A 534 -37.78 18.64 -7.99
C THR A 534 -39.10 17.88 -7.93
N ILE A 535 -40.12 18.33 -8.66
CA ILE A 535 -41.44 17.66 -8.75
C ILE A 535 -41.31 16.28 -9.40
N LEU A 536 -40.59 16.15 -10.51
CA LEU A 536 -40.36 14.85 -11.18
C LEU A 536 -39.57 13.87 -10.29
N SER A 537 -38.61 14.37 -9.50
CA SER A 537 -37.88 13.55 -8.53
C SER A 537 -38.79 13.04 -7.41
N LEU A 538 -39.69 13.89 -6.90
CA LEU A 538 -40.71 13.49 -5.92
C LEU A 538 -41.65 12.43 -6.51
N ARG A 539 -42.15 12.64 -7.73
CA ARG A 539 -42.97 11.65 -8.48
C ARG A 539 -42.27 10.30 -8.57
N CYS A 540 -41.01 10.28 -8.98
CA CYS A 540 -40.26 9.03 -9.12
C CYS A 540 -40.08 8.31 -7.78
N PHE A 541 -39.83 9.06 -6.71
CA PHE A 541 -39.68 8.51 -5.37
C PHE A 541 -40.99 7.90 -4.85
N LEU A 542 -42.12 8.59 -5.02
CA LEU A 542 -43.44 8.09 -4.61
C LEU A 542 -43.86 6.86 -5.42
N ILE A 543 -43.59 6.83 -6.73
CA ILE A 543 -43.80 5.65 -7.58
C ILE A 543 -42.97 4.47 -7.08
N GLU A 544 -41.72 4.68 -6.67
CA GLU A 544 -40.87 3.62 -6.13
C GLU A 544 -41.36 3.08 -4.79
N GLN A 545 -41.87 3.95 -3.91
CA GLN A 545 -42.55 3.51 -2.69
C GLN A 545 -43.78 2.67 -3.01
N LYS A 546 -44.64 3.12 -3.94
CA LYS A 546 -45.84 2.38 -4.37
C LYS A 546 -45.51 1.02 -4.99
N VAL A 547 -44.52 0.95 -5.88
CA VAL A 547 -44.03 -0.33 -6.42
C VAL A 547 -43.50 -1.23 -5.31
N GLY A 548 -42.82 -0.66 -4.31
CA GLY A 548 -42.36 -1.38 -3.13
C GLY A 548 -43.50 -1.93 -2.26
N GLU A 549 -44.59 -1.19 -2.08
CA GLU A 549 -45.82 -1.63 -1.41
C GLU A 549 -46.45 -2.80 -2.17
N TYR A 550 -46.71 -2.64 -3.47
CA TYR A 550 -47.29 -3.70 -4.29
C TYR A 550 -46.44 -4.99 -4.31
N LYS A 551 -45.11 -4.85 -4.29
CA LYS A 551 -44.20 -5.99 -4.18
C LYS A 551 -44.34 -6.73 -2.84
N LYS A 552 -44.46 -6.00 -1.73
CA LYS A 552 -44.69 -6.59 -0.41
C LYS A 552 -46.06 -7.27 -0.33
N ASP A 553 -47.08 -6.65 -0.92
CA ASP A 553 -48.43 -7.22 -0.95
C ASP A 553 -48.50 -8.51 -1.79
N THR A 554 -47.73 -8.59 -2.89
CA THR A 554 -47.57 -9.84 -3.65
C THR A 554 -46.78 -10.91 -2.88
N GLU A 555 -45.77 -10.51 -2.10
CA GLU A 555 -45.03 -11.45 -1.24
C GLU A 555 -45.90 -12.02 -0.10
N ASN A 556 -46.85 -11.24 0.41
CA ASN A 556 -47.77 -11.65 1.47
C ASN A 556 -48.95 -12.51 0.95
N ASN A 557 -49.43 -12.28 -0.28
CA ASN A 557 -50.56 -12.99 -0.89
C ASN A 557 -50.12 -13.92 -2.04
N ARG A 558 -49.18 -14.84 -1.78
CA ARG A 558 -48.58 -15.75 -2.79
C ARG A 558 -49.54 -16.69 -3.53
N ASN A 559 -50.77 -16.88 -3.04
CA ASN A 559 -51.72 -17.86 -3.59
C ASN A 559 -52.75 -17.27 -4.56
N ASP A 560 -52.91 -15.94 -4.62
CA ASP A 560 -53.75 -15.27 -5.61
C ASP A 560 -52.85 -14.66 -6.69
N VAL A 561 -52.94 -15.17 -7.92
CA VAL A 561 -52.34 -14.50 -9.08
C VAL A 561 -53.20 -13.29 -9.39
N ASN A 562 -52.99 -12.20 -8.66
CA ASN A 562 -53.61 -10.92 -8.95
C ASN A 562 -52.93 -10.33 -10.18
N LYS A 563 -53.40 -10.76 -11.36
CA LYS A 563 -53.00 -10.25 -12.67
C LYS A 563 -53.07 -8.72 -12.72
N THR A 564 -54.03 -8.15 -11.99
CA THR A 564 -54.20 -6.71 -11.75
C THR A 564 -52.99 -6.04 -11.08
N VAL A 565 -52.39 -6.65 -10.04
CA VAL A 565 -51.23 -6.08 -9.34
C VAL A 565 -49.98 -6.11 -10.22
N LEU A 566 -49.81 -7.15 -11.05
CA LEU A 566 -48.72 -7.22 -12.02
C LEU A 566 -48.87 -6.19 -13.14
N ASP A 567 -50.09 -5.99 -13.64
CA ASP A 567 -50.40 -4.96 -14.63
C ASP A 567 -50.14 -3.55 -14.04
N GLU A 568 -50.51 -3.31 -12.77
CA GLU A 568 -50.23 -2.06 -12.06
C GLU A 568 -48.73 -1.82 -11.87
N VAL A 569 -47.95 -2.80 -11.40
CA VAL A 569 -46.49 -2.69 -11.25
C VAL A 569 -45.81 -2.43 -12.61
N MET A 570 -46.26 -3.08 -13.68
CA MET A 570 -45.73 -2.84 -15.02
C MET A 570 -46.06 -1.43 -15.52
N ASN A 571 -47.28 -0.95 -15.27
CA ASN A 571 -47.69 0.42 -15.61
C ASN A 571 -46.87 1.47 -14.84
N TYR A 572 -46.67 1.30 -13.52
CA TYR A 572 -45.85 2.20 -12.71
C TYR A 572 -44.37 2.16 -13.09
N SER A 573 -43.84 0.99 -13.48
CA SER A 573 -42.48 0.87 -13.98
C SER A 573 -42.29 1.57 -15.33
N ASN A 574 -43.27 1.48 -16.23
CA ASN A 574 -43.27 2.21 -17.50
C ASN A 574 -43.35 3.72 -17.27
N LEU A 575 -44.18 4.17 -16.32
CA LEU A 575 -44.27 5.58 -15.92
C LEU A 575 -42.94 6.07 -15.34
N LYS A 576 -42.28 5.29 -14.48
CA LYS A 576 -40.94 5.61 -13.95
C LYS A 576 -39.90 5.77 -15.06
N MET A 577 -39.94 4.90 -16.07
CA MET A 577 -39.04 4.98 -17.22
C MET A 577 -39.27 6.27 -18.02
N LEU A 578 -40.54 6.66 -18.24
CA LEU A 578 -40.89 7.91 -18.91
C LEU A 578 -40.40 9.13 -18.11
N LEU A 579 -40.61 9.15 -16.80
CA LEU A 579 -40.19 10.26 -15.93
C LEU A 579 -38.66 10.36 -15.82
N SER A 580 -37.96 9.23 -15.79
CA SER A 580 -36.49 9.18 -15.72
C SER A 580 -35.85 9.68 -17.02
N ARG A 581 -36.48 9.42 -18.18
CA ARG A 581 -36.12 10.03 -19.47
C ARG A 581 -36.35 11.54 -19.47
N LYS A 582 -37.45 12.04 -18.89
CA LYS A 582 -37.69 13.49 -18.71
C LYS A 582 -36.63 14.16 -17.83
N LEU A 583 -36.05 13.44 -16.87
CA LEU A 583 -34.98 13.91 -15.99
C LEU A 583 -33.56 13.79 -16.60
N ASN A 584 -33.41 13.37 -17.87
CA ASN A 584 -32.11 13.07 -18.49
C ASN A 584 -31.20 12.14 -17.65
N ARG A 585 -31.80 11.27 -16.83
CA ARG A 585 -31.04 10.31 -16.01
C ARG A 585 -30.81 9.04 -16.81
N VAL A 586 -29.56 8.57 -16.82
CA VAL A 586 -29.21 7.24 -17.35
C VAL A 586 -29.77 6.21 -16.37
N LEU A 587 -30.65 5.33 -16.86
CA LEU A 587 -31.25 4.25 -16.09
C LEU A 587 -30.25 3.13 -15.79
#